data_AF-A0A9D2U312-F1
#
_entry.id   AF-A0A9D2U312-F1
#
_cell.length_a   1.000
_cell.length_b   1.000
_cell.length_c   1.000
_cell.angle_alpha   90.00
_cell.angle_beta   90.00
_cell.angle_gamma   90.00
#
_symmetry.space_group_name_H-M   'P 1'
#
loop_
_entity.id
_entity.type
_entity.pdbx_description
1 polymer ?
#
loop_
_entity_poly.entity_id
_entity_poly.type
_entity_poly.pdbx_seq_one_letter_code
_entity_poly.pdbx_strand_id
1 'polypeptide(L)'
;MVSIIRGTTQKPMASEELVNYFRAREDLEGYLYIGYPIIGTADGPYPIDAMYISREKGLVIFNLIENKDTDGYEDVQDDSYNKMEAKLKSFRSLVKKRKLCVAISVITFAPVLKGELYSDEYPLCNEKNLGECLDEIEWEEPEYFECLVSVLQAVSNIRKGKRKREIRKPDSRGAKLKLIEDSIANLDDRQGMAVIETVEGVQRIRGLAGSGKTIVLALKAAYLHAQHPEWKIAVTFNTRALKGQFRQLINNFSIEQMGEEPDWENLQIIHAWGAPGDSEKNGLYYMFCGIHGLEYLDYAGAKEKYGKYGDNVFSHVCEEAVKAMKKPSAVYDAILVDEAQDFSPAFLKMCYEMLEEPKRLVYAYDELQNLSSQTLPAPEEIFGKDERGRNRVEFSYDDSGNSNQDIILEKCYRNSRPALVTAHALGFGIYRKTDEGKTGLVQMFENKELLED
;
A
#
# COMPACT_ATOMS: atom_id res chain seq x y z
N MET A 1 21.59 -8.40 3.35
CA MET A 1 20.43 -8.25 4.25
C MET A 1 19.13 -8.33 3.46
N VAL A 2 18.15 -9.08 3.96
CA VAL A 2 16.87 -9.33 3.29
C VAL A 2 15.87 -8.22 3.60
N SER A 3 15.25 -7.67 2.55
CA SER A 3 14.13 -6.73 2.67
C SER A 3 12.84 -7.50 2.93
N ILE A 4 12.14 -7.22 4.03
CA ILE A 4 10.95 -7.96 4.44
C ILE A 4 9.71 -7.10 4.25
N ILE A 5 8.78 -7.54 3.39
CA ILE A 5 7.53 -6.88 3.09
C ILE A 5 6.38 -7.72 3.64
N ARG A 6 5.58 -7.14 4.54
CA ARG A 6 4.51 -7.86 5.26
C ARG A 6 3.12 -7.52 4.73
N GLY A 7 2.56 -8.39 3.90
CA GLY A 7 1.14 -8.36 3.52
C GLY A 7 0.23 -9.02 4.56
N THR A 8 -1.04 -9.18 4.23
CA THR A 8 -1.98 -9.87 5.13
C THR A 8 -1.75 -11.37 5.11
N THR A 9 -1.77 -12.02 6.28
CA THR A 9 -1.60 -13.46 6.43
C THR A 9 -2.69 -14.02 7.35
N GLN A 10 -3.18 -15.23 7.03
CA GLN A 10 -4.06 -16.00 7.91
C GLN A 10 -3.27 -16.88 8.90
N LYS A 11 -1.94 -16.91 8.78
CA LYS A 11 -1.02 -17.76 9.54
C LYS A 11 0.03 -16.90 10.25
N PRO A 12 -0.37 -16.05 11.21
CA PRO A 12 0.49 -15.02 11.80
C PRO A 12 1.66 -15.58 12.63
N MET A 13 1.48 -16.68 13.36
CA MET A 13 2.54 -17.31 14.16
C MET A 13 3.63 -17.87 13.26
N ALA A 14 3.28 -18.68 12.26
CA ALA A 14 4.28 -19.25 11.36
C ALA A 14 4.96 -18.18 10.50
N SER A 15 4.22 -17.14 10.11
CA SER A 15 4.77 -15.99 9.38
C SER A 15 5.79 -15.22 10.23
N GLU A 16 5.50 -14.99 11.53
CA GLU A 16 6.41 -14.27 12.41
C GLU A 16 7.70 -15.07 12.66
N GLU A 17 7.61 -16.38 12.89
CA GLU A 17 8.80 -17.22 13.04
C GLU A 17 9.66 -17.25 11.77
N LEU A 18 9.03 -17.33 10.58
CA LEU A 18 9.75 -17.23 9.32
C LEU A 18 10.45 -15.88 9.18
N VAL A 19 9.77 -14.77 9.54
CA VAL A 19 10.40 -13.44 9.52
C VAL A 19 11.55 -13.34 10.51
N ASN A 20 11.41 -13.88 11.72
CA ASN A 20 12.47 -13.88 12.73
C ASN A 20 13.71 -14.63 12.23
N TYR A 21 13.52 -15.77 11.56
CA TYR A 21 14.60 -16.51 10.92
C TYR A 21 15.37 -15.64 9.91
N PHE A 22 14.67 -14.98 8.98
CA PHE A 22 15.33 -14.13 7.97
C PHE A 22 15.93 -12.84 8.56
N ARG A 23 15.34 -12.27 9.62
CA ARG A 23 15.90 -11.11 10.32
C ARG A 23 17.20 -11.43 11.04
N ALA A 24 17.33 -12.64 11.58
CA ALA A 24 18.53 -13.07 12.30
C ALA A 24 19.72 -13.40 11.37
N ARG A 25 19.51 -13.42 10.05
CA ARG A 25 20.51 -13.85 9.05
C ARG A 25 21.00 -12.66 8.22
N GLU A 26 22.24 -12.25 8.47
CA GLU A 26 22.90 -11.19 7.70
C GLU A 26 23.50 -11.67 6.37
N ASP A 27 23.74 -12.98 6.27
CA ASP A 27 24.33 -13.67 5.11
C ASP A 27 23.36 -13.82 3.94
N LEU A 28 22.05 -13.63 4.17
CA LEU A 28 21.04 -13.71 3.12
C LEU A 28 20.75 -12.32 2.53
N GLU A 29 20.48 -12.30 1.22
CA GLU A 29 20.12 -11.10 0.46
C GLU A 29 18.93 -11.37 -0.43
N GLY A 30 18.06 -10.37 -0.58
CA GLY A 30 16.89 -10.47 -1.44
C GLY A 30 15.65 -9.89 -0.80
N TYR A 31 14.49 -10.44 -1.17
CA TYR A 31 13.19 -9.97 -0.71
C TYR A 31 12.39 -11.13 -0.13
N LEU A 32 11.87 -10.96 1.08
CA LEU A 32 10.88 -11.84 1.68
C LEU A 32 9.52 -11.13 1.67
N TYR A 33 8.54 -11.73 1.01
CA TYR A 33 7.15 -11.27 1.02
C TYR A 33 6.30 -12.22 1.85
N ILE A 34 5.47 -11.68 2.72
CA ILE A 34 4.43 -12.42 3.45
C ILE A 34 3.07 -12.05 2.84
N GLY A 35 2.20 -13.04 2.60
CA GLY A 35 0.85 -12.82 2.10
C GLY A 35 0.78 -12.25 0.68
N TYR A 36 1.79 -12.52 -0.15
CA TYR A 36 1.90 -11.98 -1.50
C TYR A 36 2.78 -12.89 -2.39
N PRO A 37 2.46 -13.06 -3.69
CA PRO A 37 1.36 -12.44 -4.43
C PRO A 37 0.03 -13.16 -4.26
N ILE A 38 -1.01 -12.56 -4.80
CA ILE A 38 -2.30 -13.22 -5.06
C ILE A 38 -2.32 -13.62 -6.53
N ILE A 39 -2.68 -14.86 -6.79
CA ILE A 39 -2.76 -15.42 -8.14
C ILE A 39 -4.23 -15.69 -8.45
N GLY A 40 -4.80 -14.99 -9.43
CA GLY A 40 -6.13 -15.30 -9.94
C GLY A 40 -6.17 -16.66 -10.62
N THR A 41 -7.10 -17.51 -10.20
CA THR A 41 -7.33 -18.84 -10.76
C THR A 41 -8.79 -19.02 -11.17
N ALA A 42 -9.12 -20.15 -11.82
CA ALA A 42 -10.50 -20.46 -12.18
C ALA A 42 -11.41 -20.64 -10.96
N ASP A 43 -10.83 -21.02 -9.81
CA ASP A 43 -11.55 -21.22 -8.54
C ASP A 43 -11.52 -19.99 -7.63
N GLY A 44 -11.04 -18.85 -8.16
CA GLY A 44 -10.90 -17.58 -7.44
C GLY A 44 -9.45 -17.22 -7.10
N PRO A 45 -9.23 -16.21 -6.24
CA PRO A 45 -7.91 -15.77 -5.83
C PRO A 45 -7.19 -16.83 -4.97
N TYR A 46 -5.94 -17.13 -5.32
CA TYR A 46 -5.05 -18.03 -4.59
C TYR A 46 -3.89 -17.23 -3.98
N PRO A 47 -3.93 -16.90 -2.68
CA PRO A 47 -2.85 -16.20 -1.99
C PRO A 47 -1.67 -17.13 -1.73
N ILE A 48 -0.44 -16.64 -1.95
CA ILE A 48 0.78 -17.32 -1.51
C ILE A 48 1.12 -16.86 -0.09
N ASP A 49 1.32 -17.82 0.83
CA ASP A 49 1.56 -17.50 2.25
C ASP A 49 2.85 -16.70 2.45
N ALA A 50 3.95 -17.11 1.83
CA ALA A 50 5.18 -16.32 1.77
C ALA A 50 6.04 -16.72 0.57
N MET A 51 6.89 -15.80 0.12
CA MET A 51 7.92 -16.08 -0.88
C MET A 51 9.22 -15.35 -0.59
N TYR A 52 10.34 -16.02 -0.82
CA TYR A 52 11.67 -15.45 -0.79
C TYR A 52 12.27 -15.42 -2.20
N ILE A 53 12.84 -14.29 -2.56
CA ILE A 53 13.47 -14.07 -3.87
C ILE A 53 14.90 -13.65 -3.64
N SER A 54 15.86 -14.38 -4.22
CA SER A 54 17.28 -14.04 -4.18
C SER A 54 17.99 -14.35 -5.50
N ARG A 55 19.17 -13.76 -5.69
CA ARG A 55 20.02 -14.06 -6.86
C ARG A 55 20.53 -15.50 -6.86
N GLU A 56 20.71 -16.08 -5.67
CA GLU A 56 21.31 -17.40 -5.49
C GLU A 56 20.29 -18.53 -5.55
N LYS A 57 19.04 -18.27 -5.11
CA LYS A 57 18.02 -19.30 -4.92
C LYS A 57 16.82 -19.16 -5.86
N GLY A 58 16.75 -18.09 -6.64
CA GLY A 58 15.61 -17.83 -7.53
C GLY A 58 14.37 -17.46 -6.72
N LEU A 59 13.27 -18.19 -6.92
CA LEU A 59 12.02 -18.02 -6.21
C LEU A 59 11.78 -19.23 -5.29
N VAL A 60 11.70 -18.98 -3.99
CA VAL A 60 11.31 -19.98 -2.98
C VAL A 60 9.95 -19.61 -2.43
N ILE A 61 8.97 -20.48 -2.60
CA ILE A 61 7.62 -20.33 -2.03
C ILE A 61 7.58 -21.08 -0.69
N PHE A 62 7.02 -20.44 0.32
CA PHE A 62 6.73 -21.06 1.60
C PHE A 62 5.23 -21.27 1.75
N ASN A 63 4.81 -22.51 1.89
CA ASN A 63 3.49 -22.86 2.40
C ASN A 63 3.60 -22.99 3.93
N LEU A 64 2.77 -22.28 4.68
CA LEU A 64 2.89 -22.22 6.14
C LEU A 64 1.91 -23.18 6.81
N ILE A 65 2.31 -23.83 7.91
CA ILE A 65 1.45 -24.66 8.75
C ILE A 65 1.65 -24.26 10.22
N GLU A 66 0.57 -23.91 10.91
CA GLU A 66 0.63 -23.50 12.33
C GLU A 66 0.21 -24.59 13.31
N ASN A 67 -0.47 -25.63 12.81
CA ASN A 67 -0.94 -26.73 13.63
C ASN A 67 0.00 -27.93 13.48
N LYS A 68 -0.40 -29.09 14.01
CA LYS A 68 0.35 -30.35 13.87
C LYS A 68 -0.11 -31.19 12.69
N ASP A 69 -1.08 -30.68 11.93
CA ASP A 69 -1.69 -31.40 10.84
C ASP A 69 -0.94 -31.10 9.56
N THR A 70 -0.39 -32.15 8.96
CA THR A 70 0.35 -32.07 7.70
C THR A 70 -0.36 -32.83 6.60
N ASP A 71 -1.60 -33.28 6.80
CA ASP A 71 -2.29 -34.09 5.79
C ASP A 71 -2.50 -33.28 4.51
N GLY A 72 -2.03 -33.81 3.38
CA GLY A 72 -2.19 -33.20 2.05
C GLY A 72 -1.31 -31.98 1.79
N TYR A 73 -0.23 -31.78 2.57
CA TYR A 73 0.67 -30.65 2.36
C TYR A 73 1.38 -30.70 1.00
N GLU A 74 1.59 -31.91 0.47
CA GLU A 74 2.20 -32.17 -0.84
C GLU A 74 1.35 -31.57 -1.97
N ASP A 75 0.02 -31.78 -1.92
CA ASP A 75 -0.91 -31.22 -2.90
C ASP A 75 -0.86 -29.68 -2.89
N VAL A 76 -0.72 -29.07 -1.71
CA VAL A 76 -0.58 -27.61 -1.57
C VAL A 76 0.75 -27.11 -2.13
N GLN A 77 1.83 -27.89 -2.02
CA GLN A 77 3.11 -27.53 -2.65
C GLN A 77 3.01 -27.54 -4.16
N ASP A 78 2.45 -28.60 -4.73
CA ASP A 78 2.24 -28.73 -6.18
C ASP A 78 1.33 -27.62 -6.70
N ASP A 79 0.27 -27.30 -5.97
CA ASP A 79 -0.63 -26.21 -6.32
C ASP A 79 0.07 -24.85 -6.35
N SER A 80 0.83 -24.54 -5.31
CA SER A 80 1.61 -23.30 -5.23
C SER A 80 2.64 -23.21 -6.36
N TYR A 81 3.34 -24.32 -6.64
CA TYR A 81 4.29 -24.41 -7.75
C TYR A 81 3.60 -24.16 -9.10
N ASN A 82 2.57 -24.93 -9.42
CA ASN A 82 1.90 -24.92 -10.72
C ASN A 82 1.27 -23.55 -11.02
N LYS A 83 0.60 -22.95 -10.02
CA LYS A 83 -0.03 -21.63 -10.14
C LYS A 83 1.02 -20.53 -10.35
N MET A 84 2.12 -20.56 -9.61
CA MET A 84 3.22 -19.60 -9.79
C MET A 84 3.92 -19.80 -11.15
N GLU A 85 4.20 -21.04 -11.53
CA GLU A 85 4.85 -21.35 -12.81
C GLU A 85 4.00 -20.86 -13.99
N ALA A 86 2.68 -21.10 -13.95
CA ALA A 86 1.75 -20.59 -14.95
C ALA A 86 1.77 -19.06 -15.04
N LYS A 87 1.75 -18.37 -13.88
CA LYS A 87 1.86 -16.91 -13.81
C LYS A 87 3.17 -16.44 -14.45
N LEU A 88 4.31 -16.97 -14.04
CA LEU A 88 5.63 -16.53 -14.54
C LEU A 88 5.84 -16.85 -16.03
N LYS A 89 5.34 -18.00 -16.53
CA LYS A 89 5.40 -18.38 -17.96
C LYS A 89 4.66 -17.40 -18.87
N SER A 90 3.68 -16.65 -18.35
CA SER A 90 2.99 -15.61 -19.13
C SER A 90 3.91 -14.42 -19.47
N PHE A 91 5.02 -14.24 -18.75
CA PHE A 91 5.98 -13.17 -18.95
C PHE A 91 7.13 -13.62 -19.85
N ARG A 92 7.12 -13.14 -21.09
CA ARG A 92 8.18 -13.45 -22.09
C ARG A 92 9.59 -13.07 -21.63
N SER A 93 9.74 -12.11 -20.72
CA SER A 93 11.03 -11.72 -20.14
C SER A 93 11.67 -12.81 -19.28
N LEU A 94 10.88 -13.76 -18.76
CA LEU A 94 11.36 -14.87 -17.92
C LEU A 94 11.44 -16.20 -18.67
N VAL A 95 11.11 -16.21 -19.97
CA VAL A 95 11.01 -17.44 -20.76
C VAL A 95 11.98 -17.40 -21.93
N LYS A 96 12.89 -18.37 -21.98
CA LYS A 96 13.79 -18.59 -23.11
C LYS A 96 13.30 -19.79 -23.92
N LYS A 97 12.88 -19.50 -25.16
CA LYS A 97 12.18 -20.45 -26.05
C LYS A 97 10.88 -20.97 -25.44
N ARG A 98 10.93 -22.09 -24.72
CA ARG A 98 9.80 -22.77 -24.06
C ARG A 98 10.09 -23.07 -22.58
N LYS A 99 11.30 -22.77 -22.10
CA LYS A 99 11.75 -23.05 -20.72
C LYS A 99 11.62 -21.78 -19.88
N LEU A 100 11.03 -21.91 -18.69
CA LEU A 100 11.09 -20.87 -17.67
C LEU A 100 12.52 -20.80 -17.13
N CYS A 101 13.07 -19.59 -17.09
CA CYS A 101 14.46 -19.33 -16.67
C CYS A 101 14.60 -19.06 -15.16
N VAL A 102 13.49 -19.06 -14.44
CA VAL A 102 13.44 -18.88 -12.99
C VAL A 102 13.30 -20.25 -12.34
N ALA A 103 14.18 -20.59 -11.40
CA ALA A 103 14.00 -21.73 -10.52
C ALA A 103 12.90 -21.40 -9.50
N ILE A 104 11.88 -22.26 -9.44
CA ILE A 104 10.82 -22.20 -8.41
C ILE A 104 11.04 -23.40 -7.50
N SER A 105 11.19 -23.15 -6.21
CA SER A 105 11.23 -24.18 -5.17
C SER A 105 10.08 -23.95 -4.21
N VAL A 106 9.48 -25.00 -3.67
CA VAL A 106 8.42 -24.89 -2.67
C VAL A 106 8.85 -25.62 -1.41
N ILE A 107 8.67 -24.97 -0.27
CA ILE A 107 8.98 -25.51 1.04
C ILE A 107 7.73 -25.35 1.90
N THR A 108 7.35 -26.38 2.63
CA THR A 108 6.37 -26.25 3.71
C THR A 108 7.10 -25.95 5.01
N PHE A 109 6.78 -24.81 5.63
CA PHE A 109 7.35 -24.38 6.89
C PHE A 109 6.33 -24.55 8.02
N ALA A 110 6.67 -25.41 8.99
CA ALA A 110 5.79 -25.85 10.05
C ALA A 110 6.51 -25.79 11.42
N PRO A 111 6.61 -24.61 12.05
CA PRO A 111 7.44 -24.40 13.24
C PRO A 111 7.00 -25.21 14.46
N VAL A 112 5.71 -25.60 14.54
CA VAL A 112 5.17 -26.37 15.68
C VAL A 112 5.57 -27.85 15.65
N LEU A 113 5.96 -28.37 14.49
CA LEU A 113 6.32 -29.77 14.34
C LEU A 113 7.69 -30.06 14.93
N LYS A 114 7.81 -31.20 15.60
CA LYS A 114 9.04 -31.64 16.28
C LYS A 114 9.70 -32.77 15.49
N GLY A 115 11.03 -32.69 15.37
CA GLY A 115 11.85 -33.70 14.71
C GLY A 115 12.60 -33.13 13.50
N GLU A 116 13.50 -33.95 12.94
CA GLU A 116 14.00 -33.73 11.58
C GLU A 116 12.90 -34.20 10.63
N LEU A 117 12.19 -33.24 10.07
CA LEU A 117 11.21 -33.46 9.02
C LEU A 117 11.95 -33.10 7.75
N TYR A 118 12.12 -34.05 6.85
CA TYR A 118 12.74 -33.79 5.57
C TYR A 118 12.25 -34.84 4.58
N SER A 119 11.92 -34.37 3.38
CA SER A 119 11.49 -35.19 2.26
C SER A 119 12.11 -34.58 1.02
N ASP A 120 12.87 -35.39 0.27
CA ASP A 120 13.63 -34.95 -0.91
C ASP A 120 12.71 -34.34 -1.99
N GLU A 121 11.49 -34.87 -2.14
CA GLU A 121 10.55 -34.45 -3.21
C GLU A 121 9.59 -33.35 -2.75
N TYR A 122 9.21 -33.35 -1.47
CA TYR A 122 8.27 -32.37 -0.88
C TYR A 122 8.84 -31.80 0.42
N PRO A 123 9.76 -30.81 0.35
CA PRO A 123 10.47 -30.28 1.52
C PRO A 123 9.52 -29.78 2.60
N LEU A 124 9.61 -30.35 3.79
CA LEU A 124 8.84 -29.98 4.98
C LEU A 124 9.83 -29.68 6.08
N CYS A 125 9.86 -28.45 6.60
CA CYS A 125 10.87 -28.02 7.57
C CYS A 125 10.26 -27.27 8.75
N ASN A 126 11.04 -27.16 9.81
CA ASN A 126 10.82 -26.26 10.94
C ASN A 126 12.01 -25.28 11.06
N GLU A 127 12.03 -24.46 12.11
CA GLU A 127 13.09 -23.47 12.34
C GLU A 127 14.51 -24.07 12.37
N LYS A 128 14.66 -25.34 12.76
CA LYS A 128 15.98 -25.96 12.95
C LYS A 128 16.63 -26.39 11.65
N ASN A 129 15.85 -26.80 10.66
CA ASN A 129 16.35 -27.36 9.40
C ASN A 129 15.96 -26.54 8.16
N LEU A 130 15.29 -25.40 8.33
CA LEU A 130 15.02 -24.45 7.24
C LEU A 130 16.32 -23.99 6.54
N GLY A 131 17.42 -23.82 7.28
CA GLY A 131 18.71 -23.46 6.70
C GLY A 131 19.25 -24.52 5.74
N GLU A 132 19.21 -25.79 6.14
CA GLU A 132 19.65 -26.91 5.31
C GLU A 132 18.80 -27.01 4.04
N CYS A 133 17.47 -26.88 4.17
CA CYS A 133 16.56 -26.88 3.02
C CYS A 133 16.82 -25.73 2.04
N LEU A 134 17.18 -24.55 2.56
CA LEU A 134 17.53 -23.41 1.71
C LEU A 134 18.88 -23.62 1.02
N ASP A 135 19.87 -24.18 1.71
CA ASP A 135 21.22 -24.37 1.17
C ASP A 135 21.27 -25.34 -0.02
N GLU A 136 20.34 -26.29 -0.09
CA GLU A 136 20.18 -27.20 -1.23
C GLU A 136 19.58 -26.55 -2.48
N ILE A 137 18.98 -25.36 -2.35
CA ILE A 137 18.39 -24.63 -3.46
C ILE A 137 19.45 -23.73 -4.10
N GLU A 138 19.68 -23.97 -5.39
CA GLU A 138 20.56 -23.18 -6.24
C GLU A 138 19.85 -22.72 -7.52
N TRP A 139 20.18 -21.51 -7.98
CA TRP A 139 19.69 -20.95 -9.22
C TRP A 139 20.83 -20.43 -10.10
N GLU A 140 20.98 -21.06 -11.27
CA GLU A 140 22.11 -20.82 -12.19
C GLU A 140 21.93 -19.63 -13.16
N GLU A 141 20.80 -18.92 -13.13
CA GLU A 141 20.49 -17.82 -14.08
C GLU A 141 20.19 -16.46 -13.37
N PRO A 142 21.13 -15.92 -12.55
CA PRO A 142 20.91 -14.71 -11.74
C PRO A 142 20.65 -13.45 -12.57
N GLU A 143 20.91 -13.46 -13.88
CA GLU A 143 20.60 -12.34 -14.77
C GLU A 143 19.09 -12.04 -14.89
N TYR A 144 18.23 -13.02 -14.59
CA TYR A 144 16.78 -12.83 -14.60
C TYR A 144 16.24 -12.27 -13.28
N PHE A 145 17.08 -12.11 -12.25
CA PHE A 145 16.65 -11.67 -10.92
C PHE A 145 15.86 -10.35 -10.96
N GLU A 146 16.39 -9.32 -11.62
CA GLU A 146 15.72 -8.02 -11.73
C GLU A 146 14.39 -8.13 -12.48
N CYS A 147 14.34 -8.99 -13.51
CA CYS A 147 13.11 -9.24 -14.25
C CYS A 147 12.08 -9.99 -13.40
N LEU A 148 12.51 -10.95 -12.58
CA LEU A 148 11.66 -11.72 -11.68
C LEU A 148 11.05 -10.82 -10.60
N VAL A 149 11.90 -10.04 -9.91
CA VAL A 149 11.47 -9.05 -8.92
C VAL A 149 10.48 -8.09 -9.55
N SER A 150 10.81 -7.52 -10.71
CA SER A 150 9.90 -6.60 -11.42
C SER A 150 8.58 -7.25 -11.83
N VAL A 151 8.55 -8.52 -12.22
CA VAL A 151 7.31 -9.23 -12.61
C VAL A 151 6.45 -9.52 -11.39
N LEU A 152 7.06 -9.93 -10.27
CA LEU A 152 6.34 -10.22 -9.04
C LEU A 152 5.85 -8.94 -8.35
N GLN A 153 6.63 -7.86 -8.40
CA GLN A 153 6.25 -6.52 -7.93
C GLN A 153 5.42 -5.72 -8.94
N ALA A 154 5.17 -6.24 -10.16
CA ALA A 154 4.30 -5.59 -11.14
C ALA A 154 2.84 -5.72 -10.68
N VAL A 155 2.51 -4.95 -9.64
CA VAL A 155 1.18 -4.77 -9.09
C VAL A 155 0.24 -4.33 -10.22
N SER A 156 0.68 -3.55 -11.21
CA SER A 156 -0.15 -3.27 -12.39
C SER A 156 0.64 -2.96 -13.66
N ASN A 157 0.20 -3.49 -14.80
CA ASN A 157 0.54 -2.92 -16.10
C ASN A 157 -0.43 -1.76 -16.38
N ILE A 158 -0.18 -0.60 -15.77
CA ILE A 158 -1.03 0.62 -15.82
C ILE A 158 -1.43 1.01 -17.27
N ARG A 159 -0.71 0.54 -18.30
CA ARG A 159 -0.82 0.98 -19.70
C ARG A 159 -1.16 -0.09 -20.74
N LYS A 160 -1.66 -1.28 -20.37
CA LYS A 160 -1.98 -2.37 -21.34
C LYS A 160 -2.95 -1.97 -22.48
N GLY A 161 -3.68 -0.86 -22.37
CA GLY A 161 -4.65 -0.39 -23.37
C GLY A 161 -4.16 0.57 -24.46
N LYS A 162 -2.91 1.07 -24.43
CA LYS A 162 -2.39 1.96 -25.50
C LYS A 162 -1.55 1.16 -26.51
N ARG A 163 -1.81 1.35 -27.82
CA ARG A 163 -1.01 0.72 -28.90
C ARG A 163 0.48 0.91 -28.61
N LYS A 164 1.22 -0.20 -28.46
CA LYS A 164 2.68 -0.15 -28.24
C LYS A 164 3.31 0.65 -29.37
N ARG A 165 4.10 1.68 -29.03
CA ARG A 165 4.87 2.44 -30.02
C ARG A 165 5.89 1.49 -30.66
N GLU A 166 5.80 1.32 -31.97
CA GLU A 166 6.82 0.62 -32.75
C GLU A 166 8.01 1.56 -32.95
N ILE A 167 9.17 1.18 -32.43
CA ILE A 167 10.41 1.91 -32.65
C ILE A 167 10.95 1.50 -34.01
N ARG A 168 11.03 2.46 -34.94
CA ARG A 168 11.72 2.27 -36.23
C ARG A 168 13.19 2.69 -36.19
N LYS A 169 13.55 3.60 -35.28
CA LYS A 169 14.91 4.14 -35.10
C LYS A 169 15.29 4.19 -33.61
N PRO A 170 16.32 3.45 -33.16
CA PRO A 170 16.69 3.34 -31.74
C PRO A 170 17.08 4.65 -31.07
N ASP A 171 17.59 5.62 -31.83
CA ASP A 171 18.07 6.92 -31.36
C ASP A 171 17.00 8.03 -31.40
N SER A 172 15.81 7.71 -31.94
CA SER A 172 14.73 8.67 -32.09
C SER A 172 14.18 9.16 -30.74
N ARG A 173 13.58 10.36 -30.74
CA ARG A 173 12.83 10.87 -29.58
C ARG A 173 11.73 9.90 -29.13
N GLY A 174 11.12 9.18 -30.08
CA GLY A 174 10.11 8.15 -29.78
C GLY A 174 10.69 6.93 -29.05
N ALA A 175 11.91 6.51 -29.41
CA ALA A 175 12.61 5.43 -28.70
C ALA A 175 13.01 5.84 -27.29
N LYS A 176 13.58 7.04 -27.12
CA LYS A 176 13.91 7.60 -25.80
C LYS A 176 12.67 7.75 -24.92
N LEU A 177 11.56 8.24 -25.48
CA LEU A 177 10.30 8.34 -24.76
C LEU A 177 9.78 6.97 -24.34
N LYS A 178 9.85 5.97 -25.22
CA LYS A 178 9.45 4.60 -24.87
C LYS A 178 10.30 4.02 -23.74
N LEU A 179 11.62 4.22 -23.75
CA LEU A 179 12.49 3.80 -22.65
C LEU A 179 12.09 4.44 -21.31
N ILE A 180 11.76 5.73 -21.31
CA ILE A 180 11.25 6.44 -20.12
C ILE A 180 9.86 5.91 -19.72
N GLU A 181 8.98 5.65 -20.69
CA GLU A 181 7.66 5.09 -20.43
C GLU A 181 7.76 3.67 -19.82
N ASP A 182 8.65 2.83 -20.34
CA ASP A 182 8.90 1.47 -19.87
C ASP A 182 9.52 1.50 -18.46
N SER A 183 10.40 2.47 -18.14
CA SER A 183 10.96 2.63 -16.78
C SER A 183 9.98 3.17 -15.74
N ILE A 184 8.85 3.76 -16.17
CA ILE A 184 7.79 4.30 -15.28
C ILE A 184 6.59 3.35 -15.21
N ALA A 185 6.52 2.35 -16.09
CA ALA A 185 5.35 1.48 -16.21
C ALA A 185 5.15 0.56 -14.99
N ASN A 186 6.22 0.24 -14.28
CA ASN A 186 6.20 -0.56 -13.07
C ASN A 186 6.30 0.35 -11.84
N LEU A 187 5.65 -0.05 -10.76
CA LEU A 187 5.84 0.60 -9.46
C LEU A 187 7.31 0.46 -9.05
N ASP A 188 7.86 1.47 -8.38
CA ASP A 188 9.12 1.26 -7.67
C ASP A 188 8.92 0.40 -6.41
N ASP A 189 10.03 -0.06 -5.83
CA ASP A 189 10.04 -0.93 -4.65
C ASP A 189 9.22 -0.34 -3.49
N ARG A 190 9.28 0.98 -3.27
CA ARG A 190 8.55 1.64 -2.18
C ARG A 190 7.07 1.77 -2.44
N GLN A 191 6.67 2.03 -3.68
CA GLN A 191 5.26 2.00 -4.07
C GLN A 191 4.69 0.59 -3.96
N GLY A 192 5.44 -0.43 -4.38
CA GLY A 192 5.05 -1.84 -4.23
C GLY A 192 4.91 -2.23 -2.76
N MET A 193 5.90 -1.88 -1.94
CA MET A 193 5.86 -2.05 -0.50
C MET A 193 4.65 -1.35 0.12
N ALA A 194 4.37 -0.10 -0.23
CA ALA A 194 3.20 0.64 0.29
C ALA A 194 1.85 0.01 -0.06
N VAL A 195 1.75 -0.67 -1.21
CA VAL A 195 0.54 -1.43 -1.57
C VAL A 195 0.40 -2.66 -0.68
N ILE A 196 1.46 -3.45 -0.53
CA ILE A 196 1.43 -4.75 0.14
C ILE A 196 1.41 -4.59 1.66
N GLU A 197 2.25 -3.72 2.22
CA GLU A 197 2.44 -3.57 3.66
C GLU A 197 1.15 -3.23 4.38
N THR A 198 0.62 -4.19 5.12
CA THR A 198 -0.64 -4.05 5.83
C THR A 198 -0.36 -4.01 7.33
N VAL A 199 -0.92 -3.01 8.01
CA VAL A 199 -0.73 -2.81 9.44
C VAL A 199 -2.07 -2.93 10.17
N GLU A 200 -2.02 -3.42 11.41
CA GLU A 200 -3.12 -3.29 12.34
C GLU A 200 -3.11 -1.87 12.90
N GLY A 201 -4.15 -1.09 12.59
CA GLY A 201 -4.22 0.32 12.96
C GLY A 201 -3.97 1.27 11.79
N VAL A 202 -3.41 2.43 12.11
CA VAL A 202 -3.30 3.54 11.16
C VAL A 202 -1.99 3.49 10.39
N GLN A 203 -2.07 3.74 9.08
CA GLN A 203 -0.95 3.84 8.16
C GLN A 203 -0.98 5.17 7.42
N ARG A 204 0.18 5.82 7.31
CA ARG A 204 0.42 7.03 6.54
C ARG A 204 1.28 6.70 5.32
N ILE A 205 0.87 7.19 4.15
CA ILE A 205 1.65 7.12 2.91
C ILE A 205 1.92 8.55 2.45
N ARG A 206 3.15 9.03 2.62
CA ARG A 206 3.53 10.40 2.27
C ARG A 206 4.44 10.48 1.07
N GLY A 207 4.36 11.58 0.33
CA GLY A 207 5.26 11.85 -0.78
C GLY A 207 4.83 13.06 -1.58
N LEU A 208 5.72 13.57 -2.42
CA LEU A 208 5.47 14.78 -3.19
C LEU A 208 4.40 14.59 -4.27
N ALA A 209 3.82 15.69 -4.73
CA ALA A 209 2.98 15.79 -5.91
C ALA A 209 3.53 14.97 -7.08
N GLY A 210 2.74 14.00 -7.55
CA GLY A 210 3.15 13.13 -8.65
C GLY A 210 4.07 11.96 -8.26
N SER A 211 4.21 11.64 -6.97
CA SER A 211 4.85 10.41 -6.49
C SER A 211 3.99 9.16 -6.63
N GLY A 212 2.72 9.29 -7.04
CA GLY A 212 1.83 8.16 -7.27
C GLY A 212 0.96 7.74 -6.08
N LYS A 213 0.84 8.56 -5.03
CA LYS A 213 -0.03 8.33 -3.86
C LYS A 213 -1.43 7.78 -4.19
N THR A 214 -2.18 8.46 -5.05
CA THR A 214 -3.51 8.02 -5.52
C THR A 214 -3.48 6.64 -6.18
N ILE A 215 -2.43 6.33 -6.96
CA ILE A 215 -2.27 5.01 -7.60
C ILE A 215 -2.00 3.96 -6.52
N VAL A 216 -1.09 4.23 -5.59
CA VAL A 216 -0.78 3.33 -4.47
C VAL A 216 -2.03 3.05 -3.64
N LEU A 217 -2.83 4.06 -3.28
CA LEU A 217 -4.08 3.85 -2.55
C LEU A 217 -5.09 3.01 -3.34
N ALA A 218 -5.26 3.26 -4.64
CA ALA A 218 -6.17 2.47 -5.47
C ALA A 218 -5.74 0.99 -5.52
N LEU A 219 -4.46 0.74 -5.74
CA LEU A 219 -3.91 -0.61 -5.80
C LEU A 219 -3.98 -1.30 -4.43
N LYS A 220 -3.76 -0.57 -3.34
CA LYS A 220 -3.91 -1.07 -1.98
C LYS A 220 -5.34 -1.46 -1.67
N ALA A 221 -6.32 -0.62 -2.02
CA ALA A 221 -7.74 -0.93 -1.79
C ALA A 221 -8.14 -2.22 -2.52
N ALA A 222 -7.67 -2.38 -3.76
CA ALA A 222 -7.95 -3.57 -4.54
C ALA A 222 -7.19 -4.82 -4.03
N TYR A 223 -5.95 -4.67 -3.53
CA TYR A 223 -5.20 -5.74 -2.86
C TYR A 223 -5.87 -6.19 -1.56
N LEU A 224 -6.34 -5.26 -0.73
CA LEU A 224 -7.05 -5.59 0.51
C LEU A 224 -8.36 -6.33 0.23
N HIS A 225 -9.12 -5.90 -0.78
CA HIS A 225 -10.34 -6.59 -1.21
C HIS A 225 -10.06 -7.99 -1.77
N ALA A 226 -8.92 -8.18 -2.44
CA ALA A 226 -8.48 -9.48 -2.93
C ALA A 226 -8.17 -10.48 -1.82
N GLN A 227 -7.52 -10.00 -0.75
CA GLN A 227 -7.20 -10.80 0.43
C GLN A 227 -8.41 -11.08 1.30
N HIS A 228 -9.34 -10.11 1.33
CA HIS A 228 -10.54 -10.15 2.16
C HIS A 228 -11.77 -9.77 1.34
N PRO A 229 -12.31 -10.71 0.54
CA PRO A 229 -13.51 -10.46 -0.25
C PRO A 229 -14.72 -10.01 0.58
N GLU A 230 -14.75 -10.40 1.86
CA GLU A 230 -15.80 -10.08 2.83
C GLU A 230 -15.68 -8.70 3.47
N TRP A 231 -14.51 -8.06 3.39
CA TRP A 231 -14.28 -6.78 4.06
C TRP A 231 -15.04 -5.64 3.39
N LYS A 232 -15.66 -4.80 4.21
CA LYS A 232 -16.18 -3.50 3.79
C LYS A 232 -15.05 -2.48 3.79
N ILE A 233 -14.62 -2.09 2.60
CA ILE A 233 -13.52 -1.16 2.36
C ILE A 233 -14.08 0.12 1.74
N ALA A 234 -13.75 1.27 2.32
CA ALA A 234 -14.10 2.57 1.75
C ALA A 234 -12.87 3.34 1.26
N VAL A 235 -12.93 3.86 0.04
CA VAL A 235 -11.95 4.81 -0.51
C VAL A 235 -12.59 6.18 -0.60
N THR A 236 -12.04 7.16 0.13
CA THR A 236 -12.55 8.52 0.20
C THR A 236 -11.56 9.57 -0.28
N PHE A 237 -12.10 10.67 -0.80
CA PHE A 237 -11.37 11.77 -1.40
C PHE A 237 -12.23 13.04 -1.34
N ASN A 238 -11.57 14.20 -1.48
CA ASN A 238 -12.26 15.49 -1.45
C ASN A 238 -12.81 15.90 -2.83
N THR A 239 -12.07 15.63 -3.90
CA THR A 239 -12.41 16.13 -5.25
C THR A 239 -13.22 15.13 -6.06
N ARG A 240 -14.44 15.52 -6.48
CA ARG A 240 -15.36 14.67 -7.30
C ARG A 240 -14.73 14.03 -8.55
N ALA A 241 -13.75 14.68 -9.17
CA ALA A 241 -13.08 14.19 -10.38
C ALA A 241 -12.30 12.87 -10.16
N LEU A 242 -11.93 12.55 -8.92
CA LEU A 242 -11.12 11.37 -8.61
C LEU A 242 -11.93 10.06 -8.59
N LYS A 243 -13.26 10.11 -8.40
CA LYS A 243 -14.11 8.91 -8.30
C LYS A 243 -13.93 7.95 -9.48
N GLY A 244 -14.01 8.48 -10.71
CA GLY A 244 -13.87 7.69 -11.93
C GLY A 244 -12.45 7.13 -12.11
N GLN A 245 -11.43 7.89 -11.70
CA GLN A 245 -10.05 7.45 -11.76
C GLN A 245 -9.78 6.29 -10.79
N PHE A 246 -10.24 6.40 -9.53
CA PHE A 246 -10.16 5.30 -8.57
C PHE A 246 -10.87 4.05 -9.10
N ARG A 247 -12.10 4.21 -9.61
CA ARG A 247 -12.88 3.08 -10.14
C ARG A 247 -12.15 2.37 -11.26
N GLN A 248 -11.59 3.13 -12.21
CA GLN A 248 -10.82 2.57 -13.31
C GLN A 248 -9.54 1.85 -12.84
N LEU A 249 -8.78 2.46 -11.92
CA LEU A 249 -7.53 1.89 -11.42
C LEU A 249 -7.77 0.60 -10.65
N ILE A 250 -8.72 0.62 -9.71
CA ILE A 250 -9.12 -0.53 -8.90
C ILE A 250 -9.62 -1.66 -9.81
N ASN A 251 -10.55 -1.36 -10.73
CA ASN A 251 -11.12 -2.37 -11.62
C ASN A 251 -10.06 -3.06 -12.49
N ASN A 252 -9.16 -2.26 -13.10
CA ASN A 252 -8.10 -2.80 -13.95
C ASN A 252 -7.15 -3.71 -13.16
N PHE A 253 -6.85 -3.33 -11.91
CA PHE A 253 -5.98 -4.13 -11.05
C PHE A 253 -6.66 -5.45 -10.65
N SER A 254 -7.91 -5.41 -10.20
CA SER A 254 -8.65 -6.62 -9.81
C SER A 254 -8.73 -7.60 -10.97
N ILE A 255 -9.04 -7.13 -12.19
CA ILE A 255 -9.08 -8.00 -13.37
C ILE A 255 -7.69 -8.55 -13.71
N GLU A 256 -6.62 -7.76 -13.57
CA GLU A 256 -5.27 -8.23 -13.90
C GLU A 256 -4.73 -9.25 -12.89
N GLN A 257 -5.01 -9.09 -11.61
CA GLN A 257 -4.47 -9.98 -10.57
C GLN A 257 -5.40 -11.16 -10.25
N MET A 258 -6.71 -10.94 -10.23
CA MET A 258 -7.71 -11.95 -9.83
C MET A 258 -8.46 -12.56 -11.02
N GLY A 259 -8.49 -11.87 -12.16
CA GLY A 259 -9.25 -12.33 -13.34
C GLY A 259 -10.71 -11.90 -13.35
N GLU A 260 -11.17 -11.16 -12.34
CA GLU A 260 -12.56 -10.72 -12.17
C GLU A 260 -12.66 -9.25 -11.70
N GLU A 261 -13.86 -8.68 -11.81
CA GLU A 261 -14.15 -7.34 -11.28
C GLU A 261 -14.26 -7.37 -9.75
N PRO A 262 -13.89 -6.29 -9.03
CA PRO A 262 -14.08 -6.23 -7.59
C PRO A 262 -15.58 -6.16 -7.25
N ASP A 263 -15.93 -6.67 -6.08
CA ASP A 263 -17.27 -6.48 -5.52
C ASP A 263 -17.42 -5.03 -5.04
N TRP A 264 -18.17 -4.24 -5.80
CA TRP A 264 -18.44 -2.83 -5.49
C TRP A 264 -19.39 -2.63 -4.31
N GLU A 265 -20.04 -3.67 -3.80
CA GLU A 265 -20.81 -3.61 -2.55
C GLU A 265 -19.88 -3.53 -1.34
N ASN A 266 -18.80 -4.32 -1.38
CA ASN A 266 -17.79 -4.40 -0.34
C ASN A 266 -16.66 -3.37 -0.53
N LEU A 267 -16.27 -3.03 -1.76
CA LEU A 267 -15.27 -2.01 -2.07
C LEU A 267 -15.91 -0.72 -2.60
N GLN A 268 -16.15 0.22 -1.68
CA GLN A 268 -16.91 1.44 -1.95
C GLN A 268 -16.01 2.65 -2.22
N ILE A 269 -16.19 3.31 -3.36
CA ILE A 269 -15.52 4.58 -3.69
C ILE A 269 -16.49 5.73 -3.41
N ILE A 270 -16.29 6.42 -2.28
CA ILE A 270 -17.27 7.37 -1.73
C ILE A 270 -16.66 8.75 -1.51
N HIS A 271 -17.45 9.80 -1.72
CA HIS A 271 -16.98 11.17 -1.53
C HIS A 271 -16.94 11.53 -0.04
N ALA A 272 -16.04 12.41 0.39
CA ALA A 272 -15.95 12.80 1.80
C ALA A 272 -17.25 13.41 2.36
N TRP A 273 -17.83 14.41 1.68
CA TRP A 273 -19.09 15.06 2.10
C TRP A 273 -20.34 14.20 1.85
N GLY A 274 -20.60 13.83 0.60
CA GLY A 274 -21.84 13.16 0.18
C GLY A 274 -23.07 14.06 0.19
N ALA A 275 -24.18 13.51 -0.29
CA ALA A 275 -25.51 14.12 -0.27
C ALA A 275 -26.59 13.04 -0.10
N PRO A 276 -27.78 13.40 0.44
CA PRO A 276 -28.91 12.49 0.48
C PRO A 276 -29.31 12.05 -0.94
N GLY A 277 -29.72 10.79 -1.09
CA GLY A 277 -30.17 10.23 -2.36
C GLY A 277 -29.57 8.85 -2.65
N ASP A 278 -29.42 8.54 -3.93
CA ASP A 278 -28.88 7.24 -4.39
C ASP A 278 -27.45 6.97 -3.89
N SER A 279 -27.07 5.69 -3.89
CA SER A 279 -25.74 5.20 -3.49
C SER A 279 -24.58 5.95 -4.17
N GLU A 280 -24.77 6.45 -5.39
CA GLU A 280 -23.78 7.23 -6.14
C GLU A 280 -23.46 8.61 -5.52
N LYS A 281 -24.41 9.21 -4.80
CA LYS A 281 -24.27 10.50 -4.12
C LYS A 281 -23.85 10.36 -2.66
N ASN A 282 -23.76 9.13 -2.17
CA ASN A 282 -23.41 8.84 -0.80
C ASN A 282 -22.00 9.38 -0.44
N GLY A 283 -21.77 9.65 0.83
CA GLY A 283 -20.47 10.09 1.30
C GLY A 283 -20.27 9.87 2.79
N LEU A 284 -19.00 9.84 3.21
CA LEU A 284 -18.63 9.44 4.56
C LEU A 284 -19.26 10.32 5.64
N TYR A 285 -19.25 11.65 5.47
CA TYR A 285 -19.87 12.56 6.43
C TYR A 285 -21.38 12.32 6.54
N TYR A 286 -22.09 12.19 5.41
CA TYR A 286 -23.52 11.87 5.40
C TYR A 286 -23.81 10.52 6.08
N MET A 287 -23.03 9.48 5.77
CA MET A 287 -23.17 8.16 6.40
C MET A 287 -22.93 8.21 7.90
N PHE A 288 -21.85 8.89 8.32
CA PHE A 288 -21.53 9.05 9.74
C PHE A 288 -22.68 9.71 10.50
N CYS A 289 -23.26 10.78 9.95
CA CYS A 289 -24.44 11.41 10.53
C CYS A 289 -25.62 10.44 10.63
N GLY A 290 -25.92 9.70 9.56
CA GLY A 290 -27.03 8.75 9.52
C GLY A 290 -26.91 7.62 10.55
N ILE A 291 -25.73 6.99 10.63
CA ILE A 291 -25.48 5.86 11.54
C ILE A 291 -25.54 6.30 13.01
N HIS A 292 -25.13 7.52 13.32
CA HIS A 292 -25.12 8.05 14.69
C HIS A 292 -26.38 8.87 15.03
N GLY A 293 -27.37 8.95 14.13
CA GLY A 293 -28.61 9.70 14.33
C GLY A 293 -28.39 11.21 14.49
N LEU A 294 -27.39 11.77 13.81
CA LEU A 294 -27.03 13.19 13.86
C LEU A 294 -27.69 13.96 12.72
N GLU A 295 -27.86 15.27 12.92
CA GLU A 295 -28.31 16.18 11.86
C GLU A 295 -27.23 16.31 10.79
N TYR A 296 -27.57 15.94 9.55
CA TYR A 296 -26.72 16.17 8.40
C TYR A 296 -26.91 17.60 7.85
N LEU A 297 -25.80 18.22 7.46
CA LEU A 297 -25.79 19.53 6.79
C LEU A 297 -25.12 19.39 5.43
N ASP A 298 -25.87 19.74 4.38
CA ASP A 298 -25.27 19.90 3.05
C ASP A 298 -24.42 21.18 2.97
N TYR A 299 -23.78 21.42 1.84
CA TYR A 299 -22.93 22.60 1.67
C TYR A 299 -23.70 23.92 1.89
N ALA A 300 -24.96 23.99 1.49
CA ALA A 300 -25.75 25.21 1.61
C ALA A 300 -26.09 25.50 3.08
N GLY A 301 -26.61 24.51 3.81
CA GLY A 301 -26.92 24.64 5.24
C GLY A 301 -25.67 24.84 6.09
N ALA A 302 -24.57 24.18 5.74
CA ALA A 302 -23.30 24.37 6.42
C ALA A 302 -22.73 25.78 6.18
N LYS A 303 -22.88 26.34 4.96
CA LYS A 303 -22.47 27.71 4.65
C LYS A 303 -23.36 28.75 5.34
N GLU A 304 -24.65 28.48 5.51
CA GLU A 304 -25.54 29.36 6.27
C GLU A 304 -25.12 29.42 7.75
N LYS A 305 -24.83 28.27 8.35
CA LYS A 305 -24.47 28.16 9.78
C LYS A 305 -23.03 28.60 10.08
N TYR A 306 -22.10 28.28 9.19
CA TYR A 306 -20.65 28.41 9.41
C TYR A 306 -19.93 29.26 8.35
N GLY A 307 -20.62 29.87 7.39
CA GLY A 307 -20.00 30.64 6.30
C GLY A 307 -19.17 31.84 6.77
N LYS A 308 -19.37 32.30 8.01
CA LYS A 308 -18.52 33.28 8.67
C LYS A 308 -17.07 32.81 8.88
N TYR A 309 -16.80 31.51 8.78
CA TYR A 309 -15.48 30.88 8.93
C TYR A 309 -14.76 30.60 7.60
N GLY A 310 -15.27 31.09 6.47
CA GLY A 310 -14.61 30.97 5.16
C GLY A 310 -14.65 29.56 4.58
N ASP A 311 -13.57 29.13 3.91
CA ASP A 311 -13.50 27.84 3.17
C ASP A 311 -13.47 26.59 4.07
N ASN A 312 -13.40 26.76 5.40
CA ASN A 312 -13.33 25.68 6.39
C ASN A 312 -14.70 25.12 6.83
N VAL A 313 -15.75 25.35 6.04
CA VAL A 313 -17.12 24.90 6.37
C VAL A 313 -17.17 23.38 6.61
N PHE A 314 -16.48 22.59 5.78
CA PHE A 314 -16.46 21.14 5.92
C PHE A 314 -15.82 20.68 7.24
N SER A 315 -14.75 21.34 7.65
CA SER A 315 -14.06 21.07 8.92
C SER A 315 -15.01 21.27 10.12
N HIS A 316 -15.77 22.37 10.12
CA HIS A 316 -16.69 22.66 11.22
C HIS A 316 -17.84 21.66 11.34
N VAL A 317 -18.42 21.21 10.22
CA VAL A 317 -19.48 20.20 10.29
C VAL A 317 -18.95 18.86 10.77
N CYS A 318 -17.72 18.47 10.39
CA CYS A 318 -17.08 17.27 10.89
C CYS A 318 -16.79 17.36 12.39
N GLU A 319 -16.26 18.50 12.87
CA GLU A 319 -16.00 18.72 14.29
C GLU A 319 -17.26 18.59 15.15
N GLU A 320 -18.36 19.19 14.70
CA GLU A 320 -19.64 19.12 15.41
C GLU A 320 -20.20 17.70 15.41
N ALA A 321 -20.09 16.98 14.28
CA ALA A 321 -20.52 15.59 14.22
C ALA A 321 -19.72 14.69 15.17
N VAL A 322 -18.40 14.83 15.23
CA VAL A 322 -17.55 14.07 16.16
C VAL A 322 -17.87 14.41 17.61
N LYS A 323 -18.12 15.69 17.94
CA LYS A 323 -18.49 16.11 19.31
C LYS A 323 -19.88 15.62 19.72
N ALA A 324 -20.83 15.59 18.79
CA ALA A 324 -22.20 15.17 19.04
C ALA A 324 -22.37 13.63 19.09
N MET A 325 -21.41 12.90 18.52
CA MET A 325 -21.39 11.43 18.56
C MET A 325 -21.26 10.94 20.01
N LYS A 326 -22.18 10.08 20.42
CA LYS A 326 -22.23 9.52 21.79
C LYS A 326 -21.53 8.17 21.90
N LYS A 327 -21.73 7.30 20.90
CA LYS A 327 -21.18 5.95 20.86
C LYS A 327 -20.68 5.67 19.44
N PRO A 328 -19.42 5.25 19.25
CA PRO A 328 -18.92 4.87 17.94
C PRO A 328 -19.69 3.67 17.37
N SER A 329 -19.89 3.68 16.05
CA SER A 329 -20.42 2.55 15.29
C SER A 329 -19.48 2.24 14.15
N ALA A 330 -18.91 1.04 14.19
CA ALA A 330 -18.07 0.52 13.15
C ALA A 330 -18.91 -0.05 12.00
N VAL A 331 -18.48 0.21 10.76
CA VAL A 331 -19.16 -0.19 9.52
C VAL A 331 -18.19 -0.70 8.46
N TYR A 332 -16.93 -0.27 8.55
CA TYR A 332 -15.88 -0.61 7.59
C TYR A 332 -14.75 -1.37 8.28
N ASP A 333 -14.19 -2.35 7.58
CA ASP A 333 -12.97 -3.06 8.00
C ASP A 333 -11.71 -2.25 7.66
N ALA A 334 -11.77 -1.44 6.59
CA ALA A 334 -10.71 -0.52 6.20
C ALA A 334 -11.23 0.75 5.52
N ILE A 335 -10.55 1.87 5.76
CA ILE A 335 -10.82 3.16 5.11
C ILE A 335 -9.51 3.71 4.55
N LEU A 336 -9.53 4.11 3.29
CA LEU A 336 -8.40 4.72 2.58
C LEU A 336 -8.75 6.17 2.22
N VAL A 337 -7.94 7.14 2.68
CA VAL A 337 -8.17 8.57 2.49
C VAL A 337 -7.09 9.15 1.56
N ASP A 338 -7.48 9.65 0.39
CA ASP A 338 -6.57 10.37 -0.50
C ASP A 338 -6.57 11.87 -0.20
N GLU A 339 -5.42 12.52 -0.45
CA GLU A 339 -5.17 13.95 -0.17
C GLU A 339 -5.59 14.36 1.25
N ALA A 340 -5.09 13.65 2.27
CA ALA A 340 -5.43 13.87 3.68
C ALA A 340 -5.20 15.31 4.15
N GLN A 341 -4.27 16.03 3.50
CA GLN A 341 -4.01 17.45 3.75
C GLN A 341 -5.22 18.37 3.47
N ASP A 342 -6.14 17.94 2.62
CA ASP A 342 -7.37 18.68 2.33
C ASP A 342 -8.42 18.53 3.44
N PHE A 343 -8.17 17.65 4.42
CA PHE A 343 -9.12 17.31 5.48
C PHE A 343 -8.67 17.78 6.86
N SER A 344 -9.67 18.10 7.68
CA SER A 344 -9.42 18.40 9.10
C SER A 344 -9.10 17.12 9.90
N PRO A 345 -8.40 17.25 11.03
CA PRO A 345 -8.26 16.15 11.99
C PRO A 345 -9.60 15.54 12.41
N ALA A 346 -10.69 16.34 12.46
CA ALA A 346 -12.01 15.85 12.78
C ALA A 346 -12.55 14.86 11.74
N PHE A 347 -12.29 15.08 10.45
CA PHE A 347 -12.70 14.13 9.41
C PHE A 347 -11.93 12.81 9.51
N LEU A 348 -10.62 12.85 9.81
CA LEU A 348 -9.84 11.63 10.05
C LEU A 348 -10.32 10.88 11.29
N LYS A 349 -10.67 11.59 12.37
CA LYS A 349 -11.35 11.00 13.55
C LYS A 349 -12.66 10.33 13.16
N MET A 350 -13.50 10.97 12.35
CA MET A 350 -14.75 10.35 11.87
C MET A 350 -14.49 9.03 11.17
N CYS A 351 -13.52 8.99 10.24
CA CYS A 351 -13.13 7.76 9.56
C CYS A 351 -12.67 6.70 10.57
N TYR A 352 -11.81 7.08 11.53
CA TYR A 352 -11.34 6.19 12.57
C TYR A 352 -12.48 5.58 13.43
N GLU A 353 -13.48 6.37 13.78
CA GLU A 353 -14.62 5.87 14.58
C GLU A 353 -15.54 4.93 13.78
N MET A 354 -15.53 4.99 12.45
CA MET A 354 -16.31 4.11 11.57
C MET A 354 -15.63 2.77 11.27
N LEU A 355 -14.41 2.55 11.76
CA LEU A 355 -13.65 1.33 11.52
C LEU A 355 -13.93 0.26 12.58
N GLU A 356 -13.96 -1.01 12.18
CA GLU A 356 -13.85 -2.15 13.09
C GLU A 356 -12.44 -2.25 13.67
N GLU A 357 -12.29 -2.90 14.83
CA GLU A 357 -10.96 -3.20 15.38
C GLU A 357 -10.21 -4.15 14.43
N PRO A 358 -8.91 -3.90 14.15
CA PRO A 358 -7.97 -3.03 14.86
C PRO A 358 -7.83 -1.61 14.25
N LYS A 359 -8.89 -1.03 13.67
CA LYS A 359 -8.94 0.36 13.16
C LYS A 359 -8.02 0.64 11.97
N ARG A 360 -8.15 -0.15 10.89
CA ARG A 360 -7.33 -0.04 9.67
C ARG A 360 -7.64 1.22 8.85
N LEU A 361 -6.96 2.32 9.16
CA LEU A 361 -7.06 3.59 8.44
C LEU A 361 -5.78 3.84 7.64
N VAL A 362 -5.86 3.91 6.32
CA VAL A 362 -4.73 4.31 5.48
C VAL A 362 -4.99 5.72 4.96
N TYR A 363 -4.05 6.64 5.12
CA TYR A 363 -4.21 7.97 4.53
C TYR A 363 -2.96 8.41 3.77
N ALA A 364 -3.18 8.94 2.57
CA ALA A 364 -2.13 9.50 1.74
C ALA A 364 -2.03 11.01 1.95
N TYR A 365 -0.82 11.52 2.09
CA TYR A 365 -0.57 12.91 2.49
C TYR A 365 0.60 13.54 1.73
N ASP A 366 0.53 14.84 1.46
CA ASP A 366 1.63 15.63 0.91
C ASP A 366 1.97 16.81 1.83
N GLU A 367 3.14 16.74 2.47
CA GLU A 367 3.63 17.78 3.38
C GLU A 367 3.76 19.16 2.73
N LEU A 368 4.07 19.19 1.43
CA LEU A 368 4.40 20.43 0.70
C LEU A 368 3.22 21.02 -0.08
N GLN A 369 2.06 20.36 -0.09
CA GLN A 369 0.85 20.85 -0.77
C GLN A 369 -0.20 21.48 0.15
N ASN A 370 0.14 21.78 1.40
CA ASN A 370 -0.72 22.56 2.27
C ASN A 370 -0.84 24.01 1.77
N LEU A 371 -1.95 24.31 1.09
CA LEU A 371 -2.32 25.68 0.71
C LEU A 371 -2.89 26.48 1.89
N SER A 372 -3.26 25.80 2.98
CA SER A 372 -3.73 26.39 4.22
C SER A 372 -2.58 26.54 5.23
N SER A 373 -2.70 27.46 6.18
CA SER A 373 -1.68 27.71 7.20
C SER A 373 -1.59 26.65 8.30
N GLN A 374 -2.30 25.52 8.18
CA GLN A 374 -2.28 24.43 9.15
C GLN A 374 -1.74 23.17 8.48
N THR A 375 -0.57 22.71 8.93
CA THR A 375 -0.06 21.37 8.64
C THR A 375 -0.90 20.33 9.36
N LEU A 376 -0.98 19.12 8.80
CA LEU A 376 -1.65 18.02 9.49
C LEU A 376 -0.85 17.70 10.77
N PRO A 377 -1.48 17.68 11.97
CA PRO A 377 -0.77 17.39 13.21
C PRO A 377 -0.21 15.97 13.26
N ALA A 378 0.59 15.67 14.29
CA ALA A 378 1.07 14.31 14.53
C ALA A 378 -0.12 13.35 14.79
N PRO A 379 -0.03 12.05 14.42
CA PRO A 379 -1.10 11.08 14.63
C PRO A 379 -1.61 11.03 16.08
N GLU A 380 -0.72 11.17 17.06
CA GLU A 380 -1.03 11.17 18.48
C GLU A 380 -1.97 12.34 18.85
N GLU A 381 -1.81 13.49 18.19
CA GLU A 381 -2.67 14.66 18.36
C GLU A 381 -3.99 14.51 17.58
N ILE A 382 -3.92 13.96 16.37
CA ILE A 382 -5.09 13.73 15.52
C ILE A 382 -6.03 12.73 16.17
N PHE A 383 -5.56 11.62 16.71
CA PHE A 383 -6.44 10.57 17.23
C PHE A 383 -6.62 10.66 18.75
N GLY A 384 -5.69 11.31 19.45
CA GLY A 384 -5.76 11.52 20.90
C GLY A 384 -5.45 10.26 21.69
N LYS A 385 -5.90 10.25 22.95
CA LYS A 385 -5.61 9.18 23.92
C LYS A 385 -6.82 8.30 24.22
N ASP A 386 -6.56 7.04 24.55
CA ASP A 386 -7.54 6.07 25.04
C ASP A 386 -7.95 6.37 26.50
N GLU A 387 -8.94 5.63 27.02
CA GLU A 387 -9.40 5.77 28.41
C GLU A 387 -8.29 5.52 29.46
N ARG A 388 -7.20 4.85 29.07
CA ARG A 388 -6.03 4.54 29.91
C ARG A 388 -4.92 5.58 29.76
N GLY A 389 -5.13 6.63 28.98
CA GLY A 389 -4.16 7.70 28.75
C GLY A 389 -3.02 7.36 27.78
N ARG A 390 -3.11 6.22 27.07
CA ARG A 390 -2.16 5.84 26.00
C ARG A 390 -2.61 6.44 24.68
N ASN A 391 -1.68 6.73 23.78
CA ASN A 391 -2.02 7.22 22.45
C ASN A 391 -2.86 6.16 21.72
N ARG A 392 -3.98 6.56 21.09
CA ARG A 392 -4.80 5.64 20.28
C ARG A 392 -4.08 5.20 19.02
N VAL A 393 -3.18 6.05 18.53
CA VAL A 393 -2.35 5.84 17.36
C VAL A 393 -0.98 6.40 17.69
N GLU A 394 0.04 5.57 17.50
CA GLU A 394 1.44 5.91 17.68
C GLU A 394 2.21 5.11 16.63
N PHE A 395 3.11 5.78 15.90
CA PHE A 395 3.91 5.14 14.87
C PHE A 395 5.22 4.64 15.47
N SER A 396 5.51 3.36 15.30
CA SER A 396 6.79 2.78 15.67
C SER A 396 7.79 2.90 14.52
N TYR A 397 9.03 3.30 14.83
CA TYR A 397 10.14 3.37 13.88
C TYR A 397 11.24 2.42 14.33
N ASP A 398 11.91 1.77 13.37
CA ASP A 398 13.08 0.94 13.64
C ASP A 398 14.35 1.80 13.83
N ASP A 399 15.48 1.15 14.16
CA ASP A 399 16.77 1.81 14.38
C ASP A 399 17.29 2.56 13.13
N SER A 400 16.77 2.23 11.95
CA SER A 400 17.08 2.90 10.68
C SER A 400 16.10 4.04 10.36
N GLY A 401 15.15 4.34 11.25
CA GLY A 401 14.13 5.36 11.07
C GLY A 401 13.02 4.98 10.10
N ASN A 402 12.89 3.71 9.70
CA ASN A 402 11.81 3.24 8.84
C ASN A 402 10.61 2.79 9.67
N SER A 403 9.41 2.95 9.11
CA SER A 403 8.17 2.48 9.72
C SER A 403 7.25 1.90 8.66
N ASN A 404 6.73 0.71 8.92
CA ASN A 404 5.69 0.10 8.09
C ASN A 404 4.36 0.86 8.23
N GLN A 405 4.23 1.73 9.25
CA GLN A 405 3.09 2.62 9.46
C GLN A 405 3.29 3.99 8.80
N ASP A 406 4.52 4.41 8.48
CA ASP A 406 4.81 5.70 7.84
C ASP A 406 5.73 5.55 6.63
N ILE A 407 5.12 5.35 5.46
CA ILE A 407 5.83 5.03 4.23
C ILE A 407 6.04 6.29 3.39
N ILE A 408 7.30 6.56 3.01
CA ILE A 408 7.70 7.74 2.22
C ILE A 408 8.00 7.35 0.76
N LEU A 409 7.18 7.87 -0.16
CA LEU A 409 7.37 7.78 -1.61
C LEU A 409 8.33 8.88 -2.09
N GLU A 410 9.58 8.52 -2.36
CA GLU A 410 10.67 9.45 -2.66
C GLU A 410 10.72 9.90 -4.12
N LYS A 411 10.21 9.07 -5.05
CA LYS A 411 10.32 9.34 -6.49
C LYS A 411 9.09 10.11 -6.99
N CYS A 412 9.34 11.18 -7.76
CA CYS A 412 8.30 11.87 -8.52
C CYS A 412 8.32 11.41 -9.98
N TYR A 413 7.18 10.95 -10.48
CA TYR A 413 7.01 10.42 -11.83
C TYR A 413 6.39 11.41 -12.81
N ARG A 414 5.89 12.55 -12.30
CA ARG A 414 5.16 13.54 -13.09
C ARG A 414 6.06 14.65 -13.64
N ASN A 415 6.96 15.16 -12.80
CA ASN A 415 7.73 16.37 -13.08
C ASN A 415 9.21 16.07 -13.26
N SER A 416 9.90 16.87 -14.08
CA SER A 416 11.34 16.75 -14.26
C SER A 416 12.10 17.31 -13.05
N ARG A 417 13.32 16.81 -12.81
CA ARG A 417 14.18 17.30 -11.72
C ARG A 417 14.33 18.83 -11.70
N PRO A 418 14.59 19.53 -12.82
CA PRO A 418 14.66 21.00 -12.80
C PRO A 418 13.36 21.66 -12.35
N ALA A 419 12.20 21.18 -12.82
CA ALA A 419 10.91 21.73 -12.42
C ALA A 419 10.65 21.55 -10.92
N LEU A 420 10.99 20.38 -10.37
CA LEU A 420 10.88 20.09 -8.93
C LEU A 420 11.78 21.01 -8.09
N VAL A 421 13.06 21.13 -8.47
CA VAL A 421 14.02 21.98 -7.76
C VAL A 421 13.60 23.44 -7.81
N THR A 422 13.12 23.93 -8.96
CA THR A 422 12.60 25.30 -9.07
C THR A 422 11.34 25.50 -8.23
N ALA A 423 10.41 24.55 -8.22
CA ALA A 423 9.20 24.62 -7.41
C ALA A 423 9.52 24.65 -5.91
N HIS A 424 10.45 23.81 -5.45
CA HIS A 424 10.92 23.84 -4.05
C HIS A 424 11.60 25.17 -3.71
N ALA A 425 12.51 25.66 -4.56
CA ALA A 425 13.17 26.94 -4.32
C ALA A 425 12.17 28.11 -4.24
N LEU A 426 11.10 28.05 -5.03
CA LEU A 426 10.01 29.02 -4.98
C LEU A 426 9.17 28.87 -3.70
N GLY A 427 8.72 27.65 -3.39
CA GLY A 427 7.88 27.36 -2.22
C GLY A 427 8.58 27.67 -0.89
N PHE A 428 9.87 27.36 -0.80
CA PHE A 428 10.69 27.71 0.35
C PHE A 428 11.09 29.18 0.38
N GLY A 429 11.00 29.92 -0.74
CA GLY A 429 11.44 31.31 -0.79
C GLY A 429 12.96 31.50 -0.74
N ILE A 430 13.75 30.51 -1.17
CA ILE A 430 15.22 30.50 -1.07
C ILE A 430 15.85 31.76 -1.70
N TYR A 431 15.27 32.25 -2.79
CA TYR A 431 15.76 33.44 -3.51
C TYR A 431 14.91 34.70 -3.27
N ARG A 432 14.02 34.68 -2.27
CA ARG A 432 13.17 35.83 -1.96
C ARG A 432 14.02 36.91 -1.30
N LYS A 433 14.07 38.10 -1.93
CA LYS A 433 14.66 39.28 -1.33
C LYS A 433 13.69 39.89 -0.32
N THR A 434 14.15 40.09 0.90
CA THR A 434 13.40 40.70 2.01
C THR A 434 14.16 41.91 2.54
N ASP A 435 13.45 42.83 3.20
CA ASP A 435 14.07 43.95 3.92
C ASP A 435 14.98 43.44 5.05
N GLU A 436 15.98 44.24 5.43
CA GLU A 436 16.93 43.90 6.50
C GLU A 436 16.21 43.41 7.77
N GLY A 437 16.58 42.21 8.23
CA GLY A 437 16.04 41.61 9.45
C GLY A 437 14.87 40.63 9.26
N LYS A 438 14.41 40.36 8.03
CA LYS A 438 13.39 39.32 7.75
C LYS A 438 13.99 38.17 6.94
N THR A 439 13.67 36.93 7.28
CA THR A 439 14.08 35.75 6.50
C THR A 439 13.35 35.72 5.15
N GLY A 440 14.08 35.45 4.05
CA GLY A 440 13.47 35.22 2.74
C GLY A 440 12.61 33.96 2.68
N LEU A 441 12.83 33.03 3.61
CA LEU A 441 12.15 31.73 3.64
C LEU A 441 10.65 31.88 3.95
N VAL A 442 9.81 31.20 3.16
CA VAL A 442 8.34 31.20 3.31
C VAL A 442 7.86 30.02 4.17
N GLN A 443 8.53 28.88 4.10
CA GLN A 443 8.21 27.68 4.87
C GLN A 443 9.49 27.24 5.61
N MET A 444 9.44 27.13 6.93
CA MET A 444 10.56 26.66 7.75
C MET A 444 10.40 25.16 8.03
N PHE A 445 11.51 24.41 7.98
CA PHE A 445 11.55 23.04 8.50
C PHE A 445 11.45 23.08 10.02
N GLU A 446 10.75 22.11 10.62
CA GLU A 446 10.63 22.01 12.08
C GLU A 446 11.98 21.81 12.77
N ASN A 447 12.97 21.26 12.05
CA ASN A 447 14.29 20.98 12.59
C ASN A 447 15.30 22.05 12.15
N LYS A 448 15.61 22.99 13.05
CA LYS A 448 16.54 24.12 12.79
C LYS A 448 17.97 23.66 12.49
N GLU A 449 18.36 22.50 12.98
CA GLU A 449 19.72 21.93 12.84
C GLU A 449 20.06 21.54 11.38
N LEU A 450 19.05 21.36 10.51
CA LEU A 450 19.26 21.07 9.07
C LEU A 450 19.72 22.29 8.26
N LEU A 451 19.78 23.47 8.88
CA LEU A 451 20.15 24.75 8.26
C LEU A 451 21.45 25.34 8.84
N GLU A 452 22.10 24.65 9.79
CA GLU A 452 23.42 25.02 10.29
C GLU A 452 24.48 24.29 9.46
N ASP A 453 25.15 25.02 8.56
CA ASP A 453 26.40 24.60 7.91
C ASP A 453 27.58 24.61 8.90
#